data_AF-A0A252DV98-F1
#
_entry.id   AF-A0A252DV98-F1
#
_cell.length_a   1.000
_cell.length_b   1.000
_cell.length_c   1.000
_cell.angle_alpha   90.00
_cell.angle_beta   90.00
_cell.angle_gamma   90.00
#
_symmetry.space_group_name_H-M   'P 1'
#
loop_
_entity.id
_entity.type
_entity.pdbx_description
1 polymer ?
#
loop_
_entity_poly.entity_id
_entity_poly.type
_entity_poly.pdbx_seq_one_letter_code
_entity_poly.pdbx_strand_id
1 'polypeptide(L)'
;MTTDAEYQARIIAYNWDDLIILWSEIKAKNTSNFWDEGKALEYLVLRAFQLDGAEVAWPYTVTIQDKVVEQIDGVVYTDSLACLIECKDTTKEVNIEPIANLRNQLLRRPAAAIGSVFSRSGFTEAAVTLTGFVAPQTILLWGGQEIEYSLTNKCICKFLVKKYRICVQKCIPNYDITTEISS
;
A
#
# COMPACT_ATOMS: atom_id res chain seq x y z
N MET A 1 14.67 -9.05 17.02
CA MET A 1 13.48 -8.67 16.25
C MET A 1 13.40 -7.17 16.36
N THR A 2 13.37 -6.48 15.23
CA THR A 2 13.39 -5.02 15.18
C THR A 2 11.96 -4.52 15.47
N THR A 3 11.83 -3.44 16.23
CA THR A 3 10.54 -2.88 16.62
C THR A 3 10.00 -1.90 15.57
N ASP A 4 8.69 -1.64 15.59
CA ASP A 4 8.07 -0.64 14.69
C ASP A 4 8.68 0.77 14.85
N ALA A 5 9.05 1.14 16.08
CA ALA A 5 9.73 2.41 16.33
C ALA A 5 11.13 2.47 15.68
N GLU A 6 11.88 1.36 15.68
CA GLU A 6 13.19 1.27 15.03
C GLU A 6 13.06 1.30 13.51
N TYR A 7 12.08 0.57 12.94
CA TYR A 7 11.77 0.62 11.51
C TYR A 7 11.43 2.04 11.05
N GLN A 8 10.54 2.70 11.80
CA GLN A 8 10.13 4.08 11.53
C GLN A 8 11.32 5.03 11.60
N ALA A 9 12.15 4.94 12.64
CA ALA A 9 13.33 5.79 12.81
C ALA A 9 14.31 5.65 11.63
N ARG A 10 14.51 4.43 11.13
CA ARG A 10 15.37 4.19 9.96
C ARG A 10 14.77 4.77 8.69
N ILE A 11 13.51 4.47 8.38
CA ILE A 11 12.92 4.86 7.09
C ILE A 11 12.68 6.38 6.99
N ILE A 12 12.45 7.08 8.10
CA ILE A 12 12.28 8.55 8.08
C ILE A 12 13.53 9.27 7.59
N ALA A 13 14.72 8.66 7.75
CA ALA A 13 15.95 9.23 7.21
C ALA A 13 16.09 9.06 5.68
N TYR A 14 15.30 8.19 5.05
CA TYR A 14 15.42 7.85 3.63
C TYR A 14 14.79 8.96 2.78
N ASN A 15 15.47 9.33 1.69
CA ASN A 15 14.94 10.15 0.62
C ASN A 15 14.46 9.26 -0.56
N TRP A 16 14.05 9.87 -1.67
CA TRP A 16 13.57 9.13 -2.84
C TRP A 16 14.60 8.16 -3.44
N ASP A 17 15.87 8.54 -3.50
CA ASP A 17 16.92 7.72 -4.08
C ASP A 17 17.19 6.50 -3.17
N ASP A 18 17.15 6.70 -1.85
CA ASP A 18 17.24 5.62 -0.87
C ASP A 18 16.05 4.65 -0.99
N LEU A 19 14.83 5.15 -1.24
CA LEU A 19 13.66 4.30 -1.48
C LEU A 19 13.77 3.49 -2.77
N ILE A 20 14.36 4.04 -3.84
CA ILE A 20 14.60 3.31 -5.09
C ILE A 20 15.63 2.19 -4.88
N ILE A 21 16.66 2.44 -4.08
CA ILE A 21 17.64 1.41 -3.68
C ILE A 21 16.93 0.33 -2.85
N LEU A 22 16.17 0.70 -1.82
CA LEU A 22 15.43 -0.25 -0.99
C LEU A 22 14.42 -1.06 -1.81
N TRP A 23 13.74 -0.45 -2.79
CA TRP A 23 12.86 -1.17 -3.72
C TRP A 23 13.63 -2.22 -4.52
N SER A 24 14.81 -1.86 -5.03
CA SER A 24 15.68 -2.79 -5.74
C SER A 24 16.09 -3.96 -4.85
N GLU A 25 16.34 -3.70 -3.57
CA GLU A 25 16.67 -4.75 -2.59
C GLU A 25 15.49 -5.68 -2.30
N ILE A 26 14.30 -5.11 -2.12
CA ILE A 26 13.04 -5.84 -1.93
C ILE A 26 12.77 -6.75 -3.14
N LYS A 27 12.92 -6.23 -4.36
CA LYS A 27 12.79 -7.03 -5.60
C LYS A 27 13.76 -8.20 -5.63
N ALA A 28 15.02 -7.95 -5.26
CA ALA A 28 16.10 -8.94 -5.24
C ALA A 28 16.07 -9.89 -4.02
N LYS A 29 15.18 -9.64 -3.04
CA LYS A 29 15.11 -10.39 -1.77
C LYS A 29 16.43 -10.40 -1.01
N ASN A 30 17.13 -9.28 -1.03
CA ASN A 30 18.44 -9.12 -0.39
C ASN A 30 18.46 -7.94 0.60
N THR A 31 17.30 -7.56 1.13
CA THR A 31 17.18 -6.56 2.20
C THR A 31 18.03 -6.98 3.40
N SER A 32 18.69 -6.01 4.06
CA SER A 32 19.48 -6.28 5.26
C SER A 32 18.66 -6.98 6.35
N ASN A 33 19.31 -7.78 7.21
CA ASN A 33 18.69 -8.47 8.37
C ASN A 33 17.98 -7.56 9.39
N PHE A 34 18.08 -6.24 9.23
CA PHE A 34 17.28 -5.30 10.00
C PHE A 34 15.78 -5.43 9.69
N TRP A 35 15.43 -5.63 8.41
CA TRP A 35 14.05 -5.75 7.93
C TRP A 35 13.55 -7.16 8.12
N ASP A 36 12.56 -7.33 9.00
CA ASP A 36 11.83 -8.58 9.10
C ASP A 36 10.94 -8.74 7.85
N GLU A 37 10.45 -9.95 7.61
CA GLU A 37 9.67 -10.29 6.42
C GLU A 37 8.47 -9.31 6.23
N GLY A 38 8.32 -8.77 5.02
CA GLY A 38 7.26 -7.82 4.67
C GLY A 38 7.53 -6.36 5.10
N LYS A 39 8.25 -6.13 6.20
CA LYS A 39 8.41 -4.79 6.80
C LYS A 39 9.09 -3.79 5.87
N ALA A 40 10.07 -4.21 5.08
CA ALA A 40 10.74 -3.32 4.13
C ALA A 40 9.74 -2.68 3.13
N LEU A 41 8.78 -3.46 2.62
CA LEU A 41 7.78 -2.98 1.68
C LEU A 41 6.77 -2.04 2.37
N GLU A 42 6.27 -2.43 3.55
CA GLU A 42 5.34 -1.61 4.35
C GLU A 42 5.89 -0.20 4.57
N TYR A 43 7.09 -0.10 5.13
CA TYR A 43 7.70 1.18 5.48
C TYR A 43 8.13 1.97 4.23
N LEU A 44 8.55 1.30 3.15
CA LEU A 44 8.84 1.95 1.87
C LEU A 44 7.61 2.66 1.29
N VAL A 45 6.47 1.98 1.25
CA VAL A 45 5.23 2.55 0.68
C VAL A 45 4.80 3.77 1.48
N LEU A 46 4.77 3.65 2.82
CA LEU A 46 4.41 4.77 3.69
C LEU A 46 5.37 5.95 3.57
N ARG A 47 6.68 5.70 3.52
CA ARG A 47 7.67 6.77 3.35
C ARG A 47 7.53 7.44 1.98
N ALA A 48 7.21 6.70 0.92
CA ALA A 48 6.95 7.28 -0.40
C ALA A 48 5.77 8.26 -0.35
N PHE A 49 4.66 7.89 0.31
CA PHE A 49 3.53 8.80 0.53
C PHE A 49 3.92 10.02 1.36
N GLN A 50 4.67 9.83 2.44
CA GLN A 50 5.14 10.94 3.28
C GLN A 50 6.03 11.92 2.51
N LEU A 51 6.96 11.41 1.70
CA LEU A 51 7.83 12.23 0.85
C LEU A 51 7.04 12.99 -0.23
N ASP A 52 5.92 12.44 -0.68
CA ASP A 52 4.99 13.06 -1.65
C ASP A 52 3.88 13.88 -0.96
N GLY A 53 4.10 14.28 0.31
CA GLY A 53 3.28 15.27 1.01
C GLY A 53 2.05 14.74 1.74
N ALA A 54 1.83 13.42 1.82
CA ALA A 54 0.75 12.86 2.62
C ALA A 54 1.08 12.87 4.13
N GLU A 55 0.06 13.00 4.97
CA GLU A 55 0.17 12.64 6.38
C GLU A 55 0.10 11.12 6.54
N VAL A 56 0.93 10.57 7.41
CA VAL A 56 1.09 9.12 7.55
C VAL A 56 0.95 8.70 9.00
N ALA A 57 0.02 7.77 9.25
CA ALA A 57 0.06 6.92 10.43
C ALA A 57 0.86 5.65 10.09
N TRP A 58 2.02 5.52 10.74
CA TRP A 58 2.92 4.36 10.67
C TRP A 58 2.25 3.09 11.23
N PRO A 59 2.79 1.88 11.02
CA PRO A 59 2.12 0.65 11.44
C PRO A 59 1.69 0.68 12.91
N TYR A 60 0.47 0.23 13.17
CA TYR A 60 -0.09 0.20 14.52
C TYR A 60 -1.06 -0.97 14.71
N THR A 61 -1.37 -1.25 15.97
CA THR A 61 -2.37 -2.26 16.32
C THR A 61 -3.63 -1.59 16.86
N VAL A 62 -4.78 -2.15 16.53
CA VAL A 62 -6.06 -1.75 17.12
C VAL A 62 -6.41 -2.78 18.18
N THR A 63 -6.70 -2.30 19.38
CA THR A 63 -7.13 -3.14 20.50
C THR A 63 -8.57 -2.84 20.88
N ILE A 64 -9.35 -3.89 21.14
CA ILE A 64 -10.70 -3.81 21.70
C ILE A 64 -10.72 -4.70 22.94
N GLN A 65 -11.04 -4.12 24.10
CA GLN A 65 -11.05 -4.86 25.38
C GLN A 65 -9.73 -5.62 25.61
N ASP A 66 -8.59 -4.91 25.45
CA ASP A 66 -7.22 -5.43 25.60
C ASP A 66 -6.83 -6.58 24.67
N LYS A 67 -7.63 -6.86 23.65
CA LYS A 67 -7.31 -7.84 22.60
C LYS A 67 -6.94 -7.14 21.31
N VAL A 68 -5.78 -7.49 20.75
CA VAL A 68 -5.41 -7.08 19.40
C VAL A 68 -6.42 -7.66 18.43
N VAL A 69 -7.15 -6.79 17.74
CA VAL A 69 -8.16 -7.16 16.74
C VAL A 69 -7.71 -6.90 15.32
N GLU A 70 -6.81 -5.93 15.12
CA GLU A 70 -6.27 -5.57 13.81
C GLU A 70 -4.79 -5.20 13.95
N GLN A 71 -4.00 -5.60 12.96
CA GLN A 71 -2.70 -5.01 12.67
C GLN A 71 -2.87 -4.23 11.37
N ILE A 72 -2.51 -2.96 11.38
CA ILE A 72 -2.66 -2.04 10.26
C ILE A 72 -1.26 -1.66 9.82
N ASP A 73 -0.91 -1.97 8.57
CA ASP A 73 0.41 -1.65 8.01
C ASP A 73 0.60 -0.13 7.93
N GLY A 74 -0.48 0.62 7.69
CA GLY A 74 -0.49 2.06 7.91
C GLY A 74 -1.75 2.73 7.38
N VAL A 75 -1.83 4.04 7.58
CA VAL A 75 -2.87 4.89 6.97
C VAL A 75 -2.21 6.10 6.37
N VAL A 76 -2.62 6.45 5.16
CA VAL A 76 -2.19 7.67 4.48
C VAL A 76 -3.37 8.62 4.31
N TYR A 77 -3.13 9.89 4.58
CA TYR A 77 -4.08 10.97 4.37
C TYR A 77 -3.50 11.92 3.33
N THR A 78 -4.21 12.04 2.23
CA THR A 78 -4.01 13.12 1.25
C THR A 78 -5.10 14.15 1.45
N ASP A 79 -4.99 15.31 0.82
CA ASP A 79 -6.04 16.36 0.86
C ASP A 79 -7.44 15.85 0.50
N SER A 80 -7.56 14.74 -0.25
CA SER A 80 -8.83 14.22 -0.76
C SER A 80 -9.23 12.84 -0.24
N LEU A 81 -8.33 12.08 0.37
CA LEU A 81 -8.54 10.65 0.67
C LEU A 81 -7.89 10.25 2.00
N ALA A 82 -8.62 9.47 2.79
CA ALA A 82 -8.08 8.66 3.87
C ALA A 82 -8.00 7.20 3.39
N CYS A 83 -6.80 6.62 3.36
CA CYS A 83 -6.57 5.30 2.79
C CYS A 83 -5.84 4.38 3.77
N LEU A 84 -6.46 3.26 4.13
CA LEU A 84 -5.78 2.17 4.83
C LEU A 84 -4.84 1.46 3.83
N ILE A 85 -3.63 1.14 4.28
CA ILE A 85 -2.60 0.47 3.49
C ILE A 85 -2.45 -0.96 4.00
N GLU A 86 -2.35 -1.89 3.06
CA GLU A 86 -2.00 -3.29 3.29
C GLU A 86 -0.89 -3.65 2.30
N CYS A 87 0.22 -4.21 2.77
CA CYS A 87 1.36 -4.60 1.94
C CYS A 87 1.56 -6.12 1.95
N LYS A 88 1.99 -6.65 0.81
CA LYS A 88 2.30 -8.07 0.63
C LYS A 88 3.57 -8.22 -0.19
N ASP A 89 4.64 -8.62 0.51
CA ASP A 89 5.92 -8.98 -0.10
C ASP A 89 6.03 -10.50 -0.26
N THR A 90 5.29 -11.05 -1.22
CA THR A 90 5.28 -12.50 -1.49
C THR A 90 6.01 -12.83 -2.79
N THR A 91 6.47 -14.08 -2.93
CA THR A 91 7.04 -14.58 -4.21
C THR A 91 5.98 -14.76 -5.28
N LYS A 92 4.81 -15.23 -4.86
CA LYS A 92 3.66 -15.51 -5.72
C LYS A 92 2.71 -14.34 -5.70
N GLU A 93 1.91 -14.23 -6.75
CA GLU A 93 0.79 -13.30 -6.82
C GLU A 93 -0.13 -13.43 -5.61
N VAL A 94 -0.66 -12.30 -5.17
CA VAL A 94 -1.57 -12.21 -4.03
C VAL A 94 -2.97 -12.68 -4.43
N ASN A 95 -3.56 -13.55 -3.60
CA ASN A 95 -4.92 -14.04 -3.75
C ASN A 95 -5.93 -13.04 -3.12
N ILE A 96 -7.19 -13.43 -3.00
CA ILE A 96 -8.26 -12.55 -2.47
C ILE A 96 -8.17 -12.29 -0.96
N GLU A 97 -7.37 -13.04 -0.21
CA GLU A 97 -7.40 -13.03 1.25
C GLU A 97 -7.02 -11.67 1.86
N PRO A 98 -5.91 -11.00 1.46
CA PRO A 98 -5.58 -9.67 2.00
C PRO A 98 -6.65 -8.62 1.68
N ILE A 99 -7.27 -8.71 0.51
CA ILE A 99 -8.35 -7.81 0.09
C ILE A 99 -9.60 -8.02 0.96
N ALA A 100 -9.96 -9.28 1.25
CA ALA A 100 -11.07 -9.61 2.12
C ALA A 100 -10.82 -9.16 3.57
N ASN A 101 -9.59 -9.31 4.07
CA ASN A 101 -9.19 -8.83 5.40
C ASN A 101 -9.28 -7.30 5.48
N LEU A 102 -8.71 -6.58 4.50
CA LEU A 102 -8.78 -5.12 4.45
C LEU A 102 -10.22 -4.61 4.33
N ARG A 103 -11.08 -5.29 3.55
CA ARG A 103 -12.52 -4.99 3.50
C ARG A 103 -13.16 -5.05 4.88
N ASN A 104 -12.84 -6.08 5.68
CA ASN A 104 -13.39 -6.24 7.03
C ASN A 104 -12.90 -5.15 7.99
N GLN A 105 -11.64 -4.70 7.85
CA GLN A 105 -11.11 -3.57 8.61
C GLN A 105 -11.83 -2.26 8.24
N LEU A 106 -12.07 -2.03 6.95
CA LEU A 106 -12.79 -0.84 6.45
C LEU A 106 -14.24 -0.75 6.96
N LEU A 107 -14.91 -1.88 7.21
CA LEU A 107 -16.27 -1.89 7.78
C LEU A 107 -16.36 -1.26 9.18
N ARG A 108 -15.22 -1.08 9.86
CA ARG A 108 -15.12 -0.44 11.18
C ARG A 108 -14.61 1.00 11.12
N ARG A 109 -14.59 1.60 9.92
CA ARG A 109 -14.11 2.97 9.68
C ARG A 109 -15.23 3.81 9.07
N PRO A 110 -15.12 5.16 9.08
CA PRO A 110 -16.06 6.01 8.37
C PRO A 110 -16.17 5.62 6.89
N ALA A 111 -17.37 5.75 6.32
CA ALA A 111 -17.68 5.27 4.96
C ALA A 111 -16.82 5.90 3.85
N ALA A 112 -16.20 7.05 4.11
CA ALA A 112 -15.31 7.72 3.16
C ALA A 112 -13.90 7.12 3.10
N ALA A 113 -13.50 6.29 4.07
CA ALA A 113 -12.20 5.64 4.06
C ALA A 113 -12.14 4.56 2.96
N ILE A 114 -11.03 4.54 2.23
CA ILE A 114 -10.75 3.53 1.21
C ILE A 114 -9.57 2.64 1.64
N GLY A 115 -9.35 1.55 0.91
CA GLY A 115 -8.18 0.69 1.09
C GLY A 115 -7.27 0.71 -0.13
N SER A 116 -5.99 0.44 0.07
CA SER A 116 -5.05 0.08 -0.99
C SER A 116 -4.22 -1.12 -0.58
N VAL A 117 -4.14 -2.12 -1.45
CA VAL A 117 -3.27 -3.29 -1.29
C VAL A 117 -2.07 -3.14 -2.22
N PHE A 118 -0.86 -3.18 -1.68
CA PHE A 118 0.40 -3.12 -2.40
C PHE A 118 1.05 -4.50 -2.44
N SER A 119 1.39 -4.98 -3.63
CA SER A 119 1.99 -6.29 -3.83
C SER A 119 3.23 -6.20 -4.70
N ARG A 120 4.36 -6.73 -4.21
CA ARG A 120 5.59 -6.83 -5.00
C ARG A 120 5.41 -7.69 -6.24
N SER A 121 4.69 -8.80 -6.11
CA SER A 121 4.47 -9.82 -7.15
C SER A 121 3.16 -9.65 -7.92
N GLY A 122 2.36 -8.63 -7.61
CA GLY A 122 1.04 -8.43 -8.22
C GLY A 122 -0.04 -9.34 -7.63
N PHE A 123 -1.11 -9.54 -8.38
CA PHE A 123 -2.35 -10.17 -7.93
C PHE A 123 -2.81 -11.22 -8.93
N THR A 124 -3.39 -12.30 -8.41
CA THR A 124 -4.03 -13.30 -9.27
C THR A 124 -5.22 -12.72 -10.02
N GLU A 125 -5.51 -13.25 -11.21
CA GLU A 125 -6.68 -12.82 -12.01
C GLU A 125 -8.00 -12.91 -11.22
N ALA A 126 -8.13 -13.96 -10.40
CA ALA A 126 -9.27 -14.13 -9.50
C ALA A 126 -9.36 -13.00 -8.45
N ALA A 127 -8.23 -12.59 -7.84
CA ALA A 127 -8.20 -11.48 -6.90
C ALA A 127 -8.56 -10.15 -7.57
N VAL A 128 -8.02 -9.88 -8.78
CA VAL A 128 -8.36 -8.70 -9.57
C VAL A 128 -9.86 -8.65 -9.87
N THR A 129 -10.42 -9.75 -10.35
CA THR A 129 -11.85 -9.87 -10.67
C THR A 129 -12.71 -9.65 -9.42
N LEU A 130 -12.43 -10.37 -8.34
CA LEU A 130 -13.22 -10.33 -7.11
C LEU A 130 -13.14 -8.98 -6.39
N THR A 131 -12.05 -8.23 -6.55
CA THR A 131 -11.95 -6.86 -6.00
C THR A 131 -13.00 -5.93 -6.61
N GLY A 132 -13.41 -6.14 -7.87
CA GLY A 132 -14.53 -5.40 -8.47
C GLY A 132 -15.88 -5.62 -7.77
N PHE A 133 -16.00 -6.69 -6.98
CA PHE A 133 -17.22 -7.09 -6.27
C PHE A 133 -17.17 -6.81 -4.76
N VAL A 134 -16.12 -6.17 -4.25
CA VAL A 134 -15.99 -5.85 -2.80
C VAL A 134 -16.77 -4.60 -2.37
N ALA A 135 -17.52 -3.98 -3.28
CA ALA A 135 -18.40 -2.86 -3.00
C ALA A 135 -19.31 -3.11 -1.77
N PRO A 136 -19.63 -2.07 -0.98
CA PRO A 136 -19.33 -0.65 -1.21
C PRO A 136 -17.92 -0.21 -0.77
N GLN A 137 -17.09 -1.10 -0.22
CA GLN A 137 -15.73 -0.75 0.19
C GLN A 137 -14.81 -0.63 -1.03
N THR A 138 -14.28 0.57 -1.26
CA THR A 138 -13.31 0.79 -2.35
C THR A 138 -11.95 0.30 -1.90
N ILE A 139 -11.37 -0.65 -2.64
CA ILE A 139 -10.01 -1.17 -2.43
C ILE A 139 -9.26 -1.09 -3.76
N LEU A 140 -8.16 -0.35 -3.78
CA LEU A 140 -7.29 -0.20 -4.96
C LEU A 140 -6.13 -1.20 -4.90
N LEU A 141 -5.74 -1.77 -6.04
CA LEU A 141 -4.68 -2.79 -6.10
C LEU A 141 -3.43 -2.23 -6.76
N TRP A 142 -2.26 -2.35 -6.14
CA TRP A 142 -1.00 -1.79 -6.65
C TRP A 142 0.03 -2.90 -6.88
N GLY A 143 0.39 -3.13 -8.14
CA GLY A 143 1.44 -4.08 -8.50
C GLY A 143 2.85 -3.49 -8.40
N GLY A 144 3.87 -4.35 -8.36
CA GLY A 144 5.27 -3.93 -8.24
C GLY A 144 5.72 -2.94 -9.32
N GLN A 145 5.21 -3.06 -10.55
CA GLN A 145 5.49 -2.10 -11.62
C GLN A 145 4.95 -0.69 -11.31
N GLU A 146 3.77 -0.60 -10.72
CA GLU A 146 3.15 0.67 -10.33
C GLU A 146 3.85 1.29 -9.12
N ILE A 147 4.34 0.47 -8.19
CA ILE A 147 5.20 0.91 -7.08
C ILE A 147 6.47 1.55 -7.63
N GLU A 148 7.18 0.83 -8.50
CA GLU A 148 8.41 1.31 -9.14
C GLU A 148 8.19 2.60 -9.93
N TYR A 149 7.11 2.65 -10.70
CA TYR A 149 6.72 3.83 -11.45
C TYR A 149 6.43 5.03 -10.55
N SER A 150 5.76 4.80 -9.41
CA SER A 150 5.46 5.84 -8.42
C SER A 150 6.71 6.39 -7.75
N LEU A 151 7.66 5.52 -7.39
CA LEU A 151 8.95 5.92 -6.82
C LEU A 151 9.78 6.72 -7.82
N THR A 152 9.88 6.24 -9.06
CA THR A 152 10.69 6.87 -10.13
C THR A 152 10.17 8.27 -10.45
N ASN A 153 8.84 8.43 -10.51
CA ASN A 153 8.21 9.72 -10.82
C ASN A 153 7.98 10.59 -9.57
N LYS A 154 8.22 10.07 -8.36
CA LYS A 154 8.05 10.79 -7.09
C LYS A 154 6.64 11.38 -6.93
N CYS A 155 5.62 10.62 -7.35
CA CYS A 155 4.23 11.10 -7.54
C CYS A 155 3.15 10.09 -7.07
N ILE A 156 3.41 9.33 -6.01
CA ILE A 156 2.50 8.29 -5.51
C ILE A 156 1.12 8.82 -5.07
N CYS A 157 1.05 10.00 -4.44
CA CYS A 157 -0.20 10.66 -4.03
C CYS A 157 -1.05 11.00 -5.26
N LYS A 158 -0.44 11.59 -6.30
CA LYS A 158 -1.12 11.92 -7.55
C LYS A 158 -1.66 10.66 -8.22
N PHE A 159 -0.89 9.58 -8.22
CA PHE A 159 -1.32 8.31 -8.79
C PHE A 159 -2.42 7.63 -7.98
N LEU A 160 -2.41 7.75 -6.65
CA LEU A 160 -3.50 7.27 -5.80
C LEU A 160 -4.82 7.96 -6.15
N VAL A 161 -4.79 9.30 -6.25
CA VAL A 161 -5.97 10.09 -6.64
C VAL A 161 -6.44 9.71 -8.04
N LYS A 162 -5.52 9.50 -8.99
CA LYS A 162 -5.86 9.05 -10.35
C LYS A 162 -6.57 7.70 -10.33
N LYS A 163 -5.97 6.71 -9.68
CA LYS A 163 -6.51 5.35 -9.59
C LYS A 163 -7.88 5.33 -8.90
N TYR A 164 -8.03 6.10 -7.83
CA TYR A 164 -9.32 6.35 -7.18
C TYR A 164 -10.36 6.93 -8.15
N ARG A 165 -10.04 8.00 -8.89
CA ARG A 165 -10.96 8.62 -9.84
C ARG A 165 -11.40 7.65 -10.94
N ILE A 166 -10.47 6.84 -11.47
CA ILE A 166 -10.82 5.81 -12.44
C ILE A 166 -11.71 4.74 -11.82
N CYS A 167 -11.43 4.30 -10.59
CA CYS A 167 -12.29 3.36 -9.87
C CYS A 167 -13.71 3.93 -9.69
N VAL A 168 -13.85 5.20 -9.32
CA VAL A 168 -15.16 5.88 -9.20
C VAL A 168 -15.87 5.98 -10.55
N GLN A 169 -15.17 6.32 -11.61
CA GLN A 169 -15.77 6.56 -12.94
C GLN A 169 -16.09 5.29 -13.71
N LYS A 170 -15.27 4.25 -13.55
CA LYS A 170 -15.27 3.06 -14.42
C LYS A 170 -15.38 1.74 -13.65
N CYS A 171 -15.43 1.77 -12.32
CA CYS A 171 -15.42 0.58 -11.46
C CYS A 171 -14.18 -0.31 -11.65
N ILE A 172 -13.03 0.29 -11.94
CA ILE A 172 -11.75 -0.42 -12.16
C ILE A 172 -10.82 -0.19 -10.94
N PRO A 173 -10.77 -1.10 -9.96
CA PRO A 173 -9.91 -0.96 -8.78
C PRO A 173 -8.41 -1.22 -9.06
N ASN A 174 -8.11 -1.97 -10.12
CA ASN A 174 -6.75 -2.35 -10.53
C ASN A 174 -6.32 -1.62 -11.82
N TYR A 175 -6.61 -0.32 -11.93
CA TYR A 175 -6.22 0.45 -13.11
C TYR A 175 -4.69 0.65 -13.15
N ASP A 176 -4.05 0.27 -14.25
CA ASP A 176 -2.60 0.41 -14.44
C ASP A 176 -2.21 1.86 -14.76
N ILE A 177 -1.58 2.52 -13.78
CA ILE A 177 -1.14 3.91 -13.89
C ILE A 177 0.02 4.15 -14.87
N THR A 178 0.71 3.09 -15.32
CA THR A 178 1.93 3.19 -16.14
C THR A 178 1.63 3.40 -17.63
N THR A 179 0.38 3.17 -18.06
CA THR A 179 -0.01 3.07 -19.46
C THR A 179 -0.19 4.39 -20.22
N GLU A 180 -0.13 5.55 -19.55
CA GLU A 180 -0.43 6.85 -20.18
C GLU A 180 0.79 7.75 -20.45
N ILE A 181 1.94 7.16 -20.80
CA ILE A 181 3.00 7.88 -21.53
C ILE A 181 2.62 7.93 -23.02
N SER A 182 1.51 8.60 -23.36
CA SER A 182 1.12 8.97 -24.73
C SER A 182 -0.12 9.86 -24.69
N SER A 183 0.08 11.14 -24.35
CA SER A 183 -0.85 12.23 -24.65
C SER A 183 -0.08 13.53 -24.70
#